data_AF-A0AAD1ZD01-F1
#
_entry.id   AF-A0AAD1ZD01-F1
#
_cell.length_a   1.000
_cell.length_b   1.000
_cell.length_c   1.000
_cell.angle_alpha   90.00
_cell.angle_beta   90.00
_cell.angle_gamma   90.00
#
_symmetry.space_group_name_H-M   'P 1'
#
loop_
_entity.id
_entity.type
_entity.pdbx_description
1 polymer ?
#
loop_
_entity_poly.entity_id
_entity_poly.type
_entity_poly.pdbx_seq_one_letter_code
_entity_poly.pdbx_strand_id
1 'polypeptide(L)'
;MTKLKSNLAVVGIVPDKLTEDNFMRWKICLKNYLVGNGLWGVVSNEKTSQELEKTSQEHEEWEKKNALALHAIQLSCGQAIYSKFKKAAITAHEAWTKLARESLQISDHDIESGYGPMESLDYGPLYKAIEQGKWHATKKFFEEKNLPFSAIVSSHKETALHMATLSRQNKIAEELLILMEPQDLELTNEYGATA
;
A
#
# COMPACT_ATOMS: atom_id res chain seq x y z
N MET A 1 9.60 -20.52 -46.97
CA MET A 1 10.19 -19.44 -46.15
C MET A 1 9.16 -18.97 -45.14
N THR A 2 9.18 -19.54 -43.95
CA THR A 2 8.27 -19.23 -42.85
C THR A 2 8.70 -17.91 -42.22
N LYS A 3 7.92 -16.84 -42.40
CA LYS A 3 8.14 -15.57 -41.70
C LYS A 3 7.77 -15.78 -40.23
N LEU A 4 8.80 -15.82 -39.38
CA LEU A 4 8.69 -15.69 -37.93
C LEU A 4 8.01 -14.34 -37.64
N LYS A 5 6.74 -14.36 -37.20
CA LYS A 5 6.12 -13.17 -36.59
C LYS A 5 6.65 -13.07 -35.16
N SER A 6 7.86 -12.55 -35.03
CA SER A 6 8.36 -11.98 -33.79
C SER A 6 7.76 -10.57 -33.65
N ASN A 7 6.77 -10.42 -32.80
CA ASN A 7 6.63 -9.19 -32.03
C ASN A 7 6.22 -9.63 -30.63
N LEU A 8 7.27 -9.88 -29.84
CA LEU A 8 7.24 -9.98 -28.40
C LEU A 8 6.65 -8.67 -27.90
N ALA A 9 5.34 -8.62 -27.68
CA ALA A 9 4.76 -7.60 -26.84
C ALA A 9 5.37 -7.84 -25.47
N VAL A 10 6.38 -7.05 -25.12
CA VAL A 10 6.85 -6.94 -23.75
C VAL A 10 5.68 -6.33 -22.98
N VAL A 11 4.74 -7.17 -22.56
CA VAL A 11 3.76 -6.81 -21.56
C VAL A 11 4.57 -6.72 -20.27
N GLY A 12 5.13 -5.53 -20.02
CA GLY A 12 5.71 -5.22 -18.74
C GLY A 12 4.64 -5.42 -17.68
N ILE A 13 4.86 -6.35 -16.76
CA ILE A 13 3.98 -6.64 -15.62
C ILE A 13 3.67 -5.34 -14.86
N VAL A 14 4.68 -4.46 -14.79
CA VAL A 14 4.62 -3.08 -14.29
C VAL A 14 5.48 -2.19 -15.20
N PRO A 15 5.18 -0.88 -15.31
CA PRO A 15 5.96 0.04 -16.14
C PRO A 15 7.38 0.26 -15.59
N ASP A 16 7.54 0.24 -14.27
CA ASP A 16 8.82 0.46 -13.58
C ASP A 16 9.04 -0.62 -12.51
N LYS A 17 10.30 -0.98 -12.27
CA LYS A 17 10.66 -1.85 -11.14
C LYS A 17 10.28 -1.16 -9.83
N LEU A 18 9.93 -1.95 -8.82
CA LEU A 18 9.59 -1.41 -7.50
C LEU A 18 10.74 -0.58 -6.93
N THR A 19 10.42 0.65 -6.55
CA THR A 19 11.23 1.56 -5.74
C THR A 19 10.36 2.07 -4.59
N GLU A 20 10.96 2.81 -3.65
CA GLU A 20 10.23 3.42 -2.54
C GLU A 20 9.17 4.41 -3.06
N ASP A 21 9.58 5.32 -3.93
CA ASP A 21 8.73 6.40 -4.46
C ASP A 21 7.59 5.92 -5.38
N ASN A 22 7.68 4.71 -5.92
CA ASN A 22 6.68 4.20 -6.87
C ASN A 22 5.80 3.09 -6.30
N PHE A 23 5.93 2.75 -5.01
CA PHE A 23 5.29 1.59 -4.41
C PHE A 23 3.76 1.54 -4.65
N MET A 24 3.05 2.64 -4.47
CA MET A 24 1.59 2.69 -4.69
C MET A 24 1.21 2.46 -6.15
N ARG A 25 1.94 3.09 -7.08
CA ARG A 25 1.73 2.90 -8.52
C ARG A 25 2.07 1.47 -8.94
N TRP A 26 3.20 0.94 -8.47
CA TRP A 26 3.63 -0.43 -8.67
C TRP A 26 2.56 -1.43 -8.17
N LYS A 27 2.05 -1.22 -6.95
CA LYS A 27 1.03 -2.05 -6.32
C LYS A 27 -0.26 -2.10 -7.14
N ILE A 28 -0.72 -0.94 -7.64
CA ILE A 28 -1.92 -0.85 -8.50
C ILE A 28 -1.67 -1.58 -9.83
N CYS A 29 -0.54 -1.33 -10.50
CA CYS A 29 -0.21 -1.97 -11.77
C CYS A 29 -0.11 -3.49 -11.63
N LEU A 30 0.62 -3.98 -10.63
CA LEU A 30 0.78 -5.41 -10.39
C LEU A 30 -0.55 -6.07 -10.00
N LYS A 31 -1.37 -5.42 -9.17
CA LYS A 31 -2.72 -5.92 -8.86
C LYS A 31 -3.57 -6.06 -10.12
N ASN A 32 -3.59 -5.05 -10.99
CA ASN A 32 -4.35 -5.09 -12.24
C ASN A 32 -3.86 -6.20 -13.17
N TYR A 33 -2.53 -6.40 -13.26
CA TYR A 33 -1.95 -7.51 -14.00
C TYR A 33 -2.41 -8.88 -13.44
N LEU A 34 -2.35 -9.06 -12.11
CA LEU A 34 -2.76 -10.30 -11.46
C LEU A 34 -4.26 -10.57 -11.63
N VAL A 35 -5.11 -9.53 -11.55
CA VAL A 35 -6.56 -9.66 -11.82
C VAL A 35 -6.81 -10.06 -13.27
N GLY A 36 -6.18 -9.36 -14.23
CA GLY A 36 -6.34 -9.65 -15.66
C GLY A 36 -5.88 -11.06 -16.07
N ASN A 37 -4.97 -11.67 -15.31
CA ASN A 37 -4.50 -13.04 -15.53
C ASN A 37 -5.19 -14.08 -14.63
N GLY A 38 -6.19 -13.71 -13.83
CA GLY A 38 -6.88 -14.63 -12.92
C GLY A 38 -6.00 -15.17 -11.77
N LEU A 39 -4.93 -14.45 -11.43
CA LEU A 39 -3.95 -14.77 -10.40
C LEU A 39 -4.23 -14.08 -9.06
N TRP A 40 -5.10 -13.05 -9.03
CA TRP A 40 -5.34 -12.28 -7.81
C TRP A 40 -5.90 -13.12 -6.64
N GLY A 41 -6.72 -14.13 -6.92
CA GLY A 41 -7.35 -14.96 -5.89
C GLY A 41 -6.37 -15.74 -5.01
N VAL A 42 -5.19 -16.10 -5.53
CA VAL A 42 -4.11 -16.74 -4.74
C VAL A 42 -3.27 -15.75 -3.94
N VAL A 43 -3.43 -14.44 -4.20
CA VAL A 43 -2.73 -13.34 -3.52
C VAL A 43 -3.61 -12.67 -2.47
N SER A 44 -4.92 -12.52 -2.72
CA SER A 44 -5.87 -11.85 -1.81
C SER A 44 -6.27 -12.68 -0.59
N ASN A 45 -5.91 -13.96 -0.56
CA ASN A 45 -6.26 -14.90 0.51
C ASN A 45 -7.77 -15.16 0.70
N GLU A 46 -8.60 -14.97 -0.34
CA GLU A 46 -10.04 -15.28 -0.24
C GLU A 46 -10.35 -16.78 -0.18
N LYS A 47 -9.37 -17.67 -0.37
CA LYS A 47 -9.53 -19.13 -0.17
C LYS A 47 -8.27 -19.75 0.40
N THR A 48 -8.28 -20.02 1.69
CA THR A 48 -7.25 -20.78 2.40
C THR A 48 -7.11 -22.19 1.81
N SER A 49 -5.87 -22.64 1.54
CA SER A 49 -5.56 -24.05 1.21
C SER A 49 -5.98 -25.04 2.31
N GLN A 50 -6.46 -24.55 3.46
CA GLN A 50 -6.94 -25.36 4.57
C GLN A 50 -8.46 -25.63 4.55
N GLU A 51 -9.24 -24.98 3.67
CA GLU A 51 -10.71 -25.00 3.75
C GLU A 51 -11.41 -25.75 2.61
N LEU A 52 -10.64 -26.21 1.62
CA LEU A 52 -11.19 -26.97 0.52
C LEU A 52 -10.69 -28.41 0.66
N GLU A 53 -11.62 -29.35 0.83
CA GLU A 53 -11.43 -30.74 0.42
C GLU A 53 -11.17 -30.77 -1.10
N LYS A 54 -9.98 -30.30 -1.52
CA LYS A 54 -9.64 -30.14 -2.93
C LYS A 54 -9.40 -31.51 -3.52
N THR A 55 -10.01 -31.74 -4.69
CA THR A 55 -9.54 -32.79 -5.58
C THR A 55 -8.05 -32.54 -5.92
N SER A 56 -7.29 -33.59 -6.24
CA SER A 56 -5.88 -33.46 -6.63
C SER A 56 -5.66 -32.44 -7.75
N GLN A 57 -6.66 -32.26 -8.63
CA GLN A 57 -6.61 -31.33 -9.74
C GLN A 57 -6.75 -29.86 -9.31
N GLU A 58 -7.67 -29.55 -8.39
CA GLU A 58 -7.83 -28.18 -7.85
C GLU A 58 -6.63 -27.73 -7.02
N HIS A 59 -5.97 -28.67 -6.35
CA HIS A 59 -4.71 -28.41 -5.65
C HIS A 59 -3.61 -28.03 -6.65
N GLU A 60 -3.43 -28.84 -7.70
CA GLU A 60 -2.45 -28.59 -8.76
C GLU A 60 -2.69 -27.26 -9.48
N GLU A 61 -3.95 -26.92 -9.78
CA GLU A 61 -4.30 -25.63 -10.38
C GLU A 61 -3.99 -24.44 -9.47
N TRP A 62 -4.23 -24.59 -8.17
CA TRP A 62 -3.87 -23.57 -7.18
C TRP A 62 -2.36 -23.40 -7.09
N GLU A 63 -1.58 -24.49 -7.06
CA GLU A 63 -0.12 -24.44 -7.03
C GLU A 63 0.45 -23.74 -8.28
N LYS A 64 -0.08 -24.05 -9.46
CA LYS A 64 0.29 -23.38 -10.72
C LYS A 64 0.01 -21.87 -10.66
N LYS A 65 -1.19 -21.48 -10.19
CA LYS A 65 -1.55 -20.04 -10.06
C LYS A 65 -0.69 -19.33 -9.02
N ASN A 66 -0.44 -19.97 -7.88
CA ASN A 66 0.43 -19.44 -6.82
C ASN A 66 1.86 -19.24 -7.34
N ALA A 67 2.42 -20.22 -8.05
CA ALA A 67 3.75 -20.11 -8.64
C ALA A 67 3.85 -18.98 -9.68
N LEU A 68 2.85 -18.85 -10.57
CA LEU A 68 2.80 -17.77 -11.57
C LEU A 68 2.67 -16.38 -10.91
N ALA A 69 1.82 -16.24 -9.90
CA ALA A 69 1.65 -15.01 -9.15
C ALA A 69 2.95 -14.62 -8.43
N LEU A 70 3.61 -15.58 -7.78
CA LEU A 70 4.89 -15.36 -7.10
C LEU A 70 5.98 -14.92 -8.08
N HIS A 71 6.04 -15.54 -9.26
CA HIS A 71 6.99 -15.15 -10.29
C HIS A 71 6.74 -13.74 -10.82
N ALA A 72 5.48 -13.35 -11.00
CA ALA A 72 5.13 -11.98 -11.39
C ALA A 72 5.55 -10.94 -10.33
N ILE A 73 5.40 -11.27 -9.04
CA ILE A 73 5.90 -10.46 -7.93
C ILE A 73 7.43 -10.32 -8.03
N GLN A 74 8.16 -11.42 -8.20
CA GLN A 74 9.63 -11.43 -8.34
C GLN A 74 10.13 -10.52 -9.47
N LEU A 75 9.54 -10.68 -10.66
CA LEU A 75 9.94 -9.91 -11.85
C LEU A 75 9.68 -8.42 -11.67
N SER A 76 8.57 -8.07 -11.01
CA SER A 76 8.14 -6.68 -10.85
C SER A 76 8.85 -5.95 -9.70
N CYS A 77 9.22 -6.63 -8.60
CA CYS A 77 9.91 -5.99 -7.48
C CYS A 77 11.44 -5.95 -7.64
N GLY A 78 12.00 -6.74 -8.56
CA GLY A 78 13.43 -6.78 -8.82
C GLY A 78 14.22 -7.63 -7.81
N GLN A 79 15.34 -8.18 -8.28
CA GLN A 79 16.12 -9.19 -7.56
C GLN A 79 16.63 -8.74 -6.18
N ALA A 80 16.98 -7.45 -6.01
CA ALA A 80 17.52 -6.93 -4.77
C ALA A 80 16.48 -6.90 -3.65
N ILE A 81 15.27 -6.41 -3.95
CA ILE A 81 14.15 -6.39 -3.00
C ILE A 81 13.70 -7.82 -2.73
N TYR A 82 13.58 -8.65 -3.77
CA TYR A 82 13.16 -10.04 -3.58
C TYR A 82 14.17 -10.87 -2.76
N SER A 83 15.47 -10.55 -2.85
CA SER A 83 16.51 -11.24 -2.07
C SER A 83 16.39 -11.02 -0.56
N LYS A 84 15.59 -10.05 -0.10
CA LYS A 84 15.23 -9.86 1.32
C LYS A 84 14.31 -10.97 1.84
N PHE A 85 13.66 -11.73 0.94
CA PHE A 85 12.81 -12.86 1.29
C PHE A 85 13.56 -14.20 1.45
N LYS A 86 14.87 -14.14 1.75
CA LYS A 86 15.74 -15.31 1.98
C LYS A 86 15.20 -16.18 3.13
N LYS A 87 14.60 -17.33 2.78
CA LYS A 87 14.77 -18.68 3.39
C LYS A 87 13.52 -19.57 3.52
N ALA A 88 12.34 -19.19 3.04
CA ALA A 88 11.19 -20.09 3.05
C ALA A 88 10.52 -20.20 1.67
N ALA A 89 9.87 -21.33 1.41
CA ALA A 89 8.89 -21.47 0.34
C ALA A 89 7.70 -20.57 0.68
N ILE A 90 7.80 -19.29 0.31
CA ILE A 90 6.73 -18.32 0.53
C ILE A 90 5.72 -18.41 -0.60
N THR A 91 4.44 -18.34 -0.24
CA THR A 91 3.34 -18.19 -1.19
C THR A 91 3.32 -16.79 -1.79
N ALA A 92 2.61 -16.62 -2.91
CA ALA A 92 2.40 -15.31 -3.51
C ALA A 92 1.70 -14.34 -2.54
N HIS A 93 0.78 -14.86 -1.72
CA HIS A 93 0.13 -14.08 -0.66
C HIS A 93 1.14 -13.58 0.39
N GLU A 94 2.01 -14.45 0.91
CA GLU A 94 3.01 -14.07 1.90
C GLU A 94 4.01 -13.07 1.32
N ALA A 95 4.45 -13.27 0.08
CA ALA A 95 5.33 -12.34 -0.62
C ALA A 95 4.69 -10.95 -0.75
N TRP A 96 3.44 -10.90 -1.23
CA TRP A 96 2.67 -9.66 -1.37
C TRP A 96 2.48 -8.95 -0.03
N THR A 97 2.09 -9.69 1.01
CA THR A 97 1.82 -9.13 2.33
C THR A 97 3.10 -8.62 2.98
N LYS A 98 4.22 -9.33 2.82
CA LYS A 98 5.51 -8.89 3.35
C LYS A 98 6.03 -7.64 2.63
N LEU A 99 5.93 -7.58 1.30
CA LEU A 99 6.24 -6.36 0.53
C LEU A 99 5.39 -5.16 1.00
N ALA A 100 4.10 -5.38 1.23
CA ALA A 100 3.20 -4.34 1.72
C ALA A 100 3.46 -3.91 3.17
N ARG A 101 4.08 -4.76 4.00
CA ARG A 101 4.51 -4.39 5.36
C ARG A 101 5.87 -3.71 5.37
N GLU A 102 6.82 -4.20 4.59
CA GLU A 102 8.15 -3.60 4.51
C GLU A 102 8.09 -2.22 3.87
N SER A 103 7.22 -1.98 2.88
CA SER A 103 6.97 -0.62 2.37
C SER A 103 6.42 0.34 3.42
N LEU A 104 5.84 -0.16 4.53
CA LEU A 104 5.42 0.65 5.67
C LEU A 104 6.53 0.87 6.71
N GLN A 105 7.66 0.15 6.59
CA GLN A 105 8.79 0.20 7.54
C GLN A 105 10.11 0.71 6.92
N ILE A 106 10.23 0.77 5.60
CA ILE A 106 11.47 1.20 4.91
C ILE A 106 11.76 2.70 5.09
N SER A 107 10.86 3.49 5.70
CA SER A 107 11.12 4.91 6.03
C SER A 107 11.97 5.15 7.28
N ASP A 108 12.52 4.12 7.94
CA ASP A 108 13.18 4.26 9.25
C ASP A 108 14.72 4.08 9.24
N HIS A 109 15.34 3.90 8.08
CA HIS A 109 16.80 3.83 7.99
C HIS A 109 17.32 4.48 6.71
N ASP A 110 17.48 5.80 6.76
CA ASP A 110 18.71 6.52 6.41
C ASP A 110 18.46 8.04 6.37
N ILE A 111 18.08 8.64 7.51
CA ILE A 111 18.37 10.05 7.77
C ILE A 111 18.87 10.18 9.20
N GLU A 112 20.19 10.30 9.35
CA GLU A 112 20.78 11.03 10.48
C GLU A 112 20.20 12.46 10.48
N SER A 113 19.15 12.67 11.27
CA SER A 113 18.71 14.01 11.65
C SER A 113 18.03 13.89 13.00
N GLY A 114 18.70 14.41 14.04
CA GLY A 114 18.28 14.32 15.42
C GLY A 114 16.93 14.97 15.71
N TYR A 115 15.87 14.16 15.69
CA TYR A 115 14.66 14.39 16.46
C TYR A 115 14.29 13.09 17.15
N GLY A 116 13.97 13.20 18.44
CA GLY A 116 13.77 12.07 19.34
C GLY A 116 12.63 11.12 18.94
N PRO A 117 12.47 10.02 19.68
CA PRO A 117 11.62 8.89 19.30
C PRO A 117 10.17 9.33 19.13
N MET A 118 9.72 9.44 17.88
CA MET A 118 8.32 9.56 17.55
C MET A 118 7.70 8.19 17.83
N GLU A 119 7.05 8.04 18.97
CA GLU A 119 6.24 6.85 19.27
C GLU A 119 5.37 6.55 18.04
N SER A 120 5.45 5.32 17.53
CA SER A 120 4.69 4.86 16.37
C SER A 120 3.20 4.79 16.72
N LEU A 121 2.54 5.95 16.70
CA LEU A 121 1.12 6.07 16.95
C LEU A 121 0.35 5.31 15.86
N ASP A 122 -0.55 4.43 16.29
CA ASP A 122 -1.47 3.75 15.38
C ASP A 122 -2.56 4.73 14.92
N TYR A 123 -2.41 5.24 13.70
CA TYR A 123 -3.39 6.11 13.03
C TYR A 123 -4.51 5.34 12.31
N GLY A 124 -4.51 4.00 12.35
CA GLY A 124 -5.56 3.17 11.75
C GLY A 124 -6.99 3.56 12.17
N PRO A 125 -7.26 3.82 13.47
CA PRO A 125 -8.56 4.32 13.93
C PRO A 125 -8.94 5.68 13.34
N LEU A 126 -7.96 6.59 13.17
CA LEU A 126 -8.18 7.92 12.58
C LEU A 126 -8.60 7.80 11.11
N TYR A 127 -7.88 7.02 10.32
CA TYR A 127 -8.20 6.82 8.89
C TYR A 127 -9.61 6.26 8.71
N LYS A 128 -9.96 5.23 9.49
CA LYS A 128 -11.30 4.63 9.45
C LYS A 128 -12.40 5.63 9.85
N ALA A 129 -12.13 6.50 10.84
CA ALA A 129 -13.09 7.54 11.24
C ALA A 129 -13.31 8.56 10.13
N ILE A 130 -12.23 9.02 9.48
CA ILE A 130 -12.27 9.95 8.37
C ILE A 130 -13.02 9.31 7.18
N GLU A 131 -12.62 8.13 6.72
CA GLU A 131 -13.27 7.42 5.60
C GLU A 131 -14.78 7.24 5.82
N GLN A 132 -15.21 7.04 7.08
CA GLN A 132 -16.61 6.85 7.45
C GLN A 132 -17.37 8.16 7.72
N GLY A 133 -16.73 9.33 7.58
CA GLY A 133 -17.36 10.64 7.82
C GLY A 133 -17.69 10.91 9.30
N LYS A 134 -16.98 10.26 10.24
CA LYS A 134 -17.27 10.32 11.68
C LYS A 134 -16.48 11.42 12.39
N TRP A 135 -16.91 12.68 12.24
CA TRP A 135 -16.24 13.84 12.85
C TRP A 135 -15.93 13.69 14.35
N HIS A 136 -16.91 13.27 15.16
CA HIS A 136 -16.68 13.09 16.59
C HIS A 136 -15.57 12.07 16.91
N ALA A 137 -15.44 11.01 16.12
CA ALA A 137 -14.39 10.02 16.31
C ALA A 137 -13.02 10.54 15.84
N THR A 138 -13.00 11.29 14.72
CA THR A 138 -11.80 12.00 14.24
C THR A 138 -11.30 12.98 15.30
N LYS A 139 -12.16 13.87 15.80
CA LYS A 139 -11.80 14.86 16.83
C LYS A 139 -11.29 14.21 18.11
N LYS A 140 -12.01 13.18 18.58
CA LYS A 140 -11.66 12.44 19.79
C LYS A 140 -10.28 11.78 19.69
N PHE A 141 -9.87 11.31 18.50
CA PHE A 141 -8.54 10.75 18.30
C PHE A 141 -7.44 11.78 18.57
N PHE A 142 -7.56 12.99 18.03
CA PHE A 142 -6.58 14.07 18.28
C PHE A 142 -6.52 14.47 19.75
N GLU A 143 -7.67 14.56 20.42
CA GLU A 143 -7.76 14.87 21.85
C GLU A 143 -7.12 13.76 22.71
N GLU A 144 -7.43 12.49 22.46
CA GLU A 144 -6.90 11.35 23.24
C GLU A 144 -5.39 11.14 23.03
N LYS A 145 -4.89 11.45 21.83
CA LYS A 145 -3.46 11.37 21.50
C LYS A 145 -2.70 12.67 21.78
N ASN A 146 -3.40 13.71 22.24
CA ASN A 146 -2.85 15.04 22.49
C ASN A 146 -2.07 15.60 21.27
N LEU A 147 -2.64 15.41 20.08
CA LEU A 147 -2.08 15.83 18.80
C LEU A 147 -2.71 17.14 18.32
N PRO A 148 -1.94 18.04 17.69
CA PRO A 148 -2.52 19.18 16.97
C PRO A 148 -3.28 18.69 15.73
N PHE A 149 -4.30 19.44 15.27
CA PHE A 149 -5.05 19.10 14.05
C PHE A 149 -4.21 19.22 12.77
N SER A 150 -3.09 19.96 12.84
CA SER A 150 -2.08 20.05 11.78
C SER A 150 -1.03 18.93 11.82
N ALA A 151 -1.18 17.95 12.72
CA ALA A 151 -0.24 16.83 12.79
C ALA A 151 -0.15 16.10 11.44
N ILE A 152 1.07 15.68 11.12
CA ILE A 152 1.34 14.73 10.05
C ILE A 152 0.85 13.38 10.54
N VAL A 153 -0.17 12.85 9.86
CA VAL A 153 -0.82 11.60 10.24
C VAL A 153 -0.47 10.45 9.31
N SER A 154 0.15 10.72 8.16
CA SER A 154 0.58 9.71 7.19
C SER A 154 2.08 9.79 6.89
N SER A 155 2.64 8.71 6.35
CA SER A 155 4.02 8.65 5.86
C SER A 155 4.31 9.65 4.74
N HIS A 156 3.27 10.10 4.03
CA HIS A 156 3.37 11.00 2.89
C HIS A 156 3.29 12.48 3.31
N LYS A 157 3.54 12.78 4.60
CA LYS A 157 3.41 14.12 5.19
C LYS A 157 2.00 14.71 5.07
N GLU A 158 0.98 13.87 5.01
CA GLU A 158 -0.41 14.34 4.92
C GLU A 158 -0.97 14.64 6.31
N THR A 159 -1.77 15.70 6.38
CA THR A 159 -2.59 16.04 7.54
C THR A 159 -3.95 15.35 7.45
N ALA A 160 -4.73 15.38 8.54
CA ALA A 160 -6.11 14.90 8.47
C ALA A 160 -6.98 15.65 7.45
N LEU A 161 -6.63 16.91 7.14
CA LEU A 161 -7.33 17.69 6.12
C LEU A 161 -7.14 17.10 4.72
N HIS A 162 -5.90 16.75 4.35
CA HIS A 162 -5.61 16.05 3.09
C HIS A 162 -6.44 14.76 2.97
N MET A 163 -6.45 13.96 4.04
CA MET A 163 -7.19 12.70 4.08
C MET A 163 -8.71 12.91 3.94
N ALA A 164 -9.25 13.96 4.58
CA ALA A 164 -10.66 14.32 4.48
C ALA A 164 -11.04 14.79 3.06
N THR A 165 -10.19 15.60 2.42
CA THR A 165 -10.39 16.03 1.02
C THR A 165 -10.36 14.84 0.07
N LEU A 166 -9.34 13.97 0.17
CA LEU A 166 -9.21 12.76 -0.66
C LEU A 166 -10.40 11.80 -0.49
N SER A 167 -10.89 11.67 0.74
CA SER A 167 -12.06 10.83 1.08
C SER A 167 -13.40 11.49 0.74
N ARG A 168 -13.42 12.72 0.21
CA ARG A 168 -14.61 13.52 -0.10
C ARG A 168 -15.51 13.76 1.12
N GLN A 169 -14.89 13.92 2.28
CA GLN A 169 -15.58 14.11 3.56
C GLN A 169 -15.67 15.59 3.90
N ASN A 170 -16.47 16.32 3.11
CA ASN A 170 -16.56 17.79 3.17
C ASN A 170 -16.86 18.30 4.58
N LYS A 171 -17.74 17.64 5.33
CA LYS A 171 -18.05 18.04 6.72
C LYS A 171 -16.85 17.94 7.66
N ILE A 172 -16.00 16.93 7.49
CA ILE A 172 -14.78 16.81 8.30
C ILE A 172 -13.77 17.88 7.85
N ALA A 173 -13.63 18.11 6.55
CA ALA A 173 -12.73 19.13 6.03
C ALA A 173 -13.13 20.54 6.51
N GLU A 174 -14.41 20.89 6.47
CA GLU A 174 -14.94 22.16 6.99
C GLU A 174 -14.64 22.34 8.48
N GLU A 175 -14.84 21.31 9.30
CA GLU A 175 -14.53 21.36 10.73
C GLU A 175 -13.03 21.51 11.01
N LEU A 176 -12.19 20.80 10.24
CA LEU A 176 -10.72 20.92 10.35
C LEU A 176 -10.23 22.32 9.95
N LEU A 177 -10.81 22.93 8.90
CA LEU A 177 -10.48 24.30 8.48
C LEU A 177 -10.75 25.35 9.57
N ILE A 178 -11.77 25.15 10.41
CA ILE A 178 -12.07 26.05 11.53
C ILE A 178 -11.06 25.90 12.68
N LEU A 179 -10.43 24.72 12.80
CA LEU A 179 -9.55 24.36 13.91
C LEU A 179 -8.06 24.53 13.59
N MET A 180 -7.70 24.69 12.32
CA MET A 180 -6.34 24.89 11.85
C MET A 180 -6.02 26.39 11.72
N GLU A 181 -4.77 26.78 11.99
CA GLU A 181 -4.32 28.14 11.75
C GLU A 181 -4.07 28.37 10.24
N PRO A 182 -4.08 29.61 9.74
CA PRO A 182 -3.81 29.88 8.32
C PRO A 182 -2.48 29.30 7.82
N GLN A 183 -1.45 29.26 8.68
CA GLN A 183 -0.14 28.68 8.36
C GLN A 183 -0.21 27.15 8.19
N ASP A 184 -1.10 26.48 8.93
CA ASP A 184 -1.30 25.04 8.81
C ASP A 184 -1.96 24.66 7.47
N LEU A 185 -2.68 25.59 6.84
CA LEU A 185 -3.32 25.38 5.53
C LEU A 185 -2.32 25.41 4.38
N GLU A 186 -1.14 26.00 4.61
CA GLU A 186 -0.04 26.04 3.65
C GLU A 186 0.84 24.77 3.72
N LEU A 187 0.57 23.86 4.66
CA LEU A 187 1.29 22.60 4.77
C LEU A 187 1.09 21.75 3.52
N THR A 188 2.19 21.40 2.88
CA THR A 188 2.20 20.51 1.73
C THR A 188 2.58 19.08 2.13
N ASN A 189 1.93 18.10 1.50
CA ASN A 189 2.38 16.71 1.56
C ASN A 189 3.74 16.51 0.85
N GLU A 190 4.25 15.29 0.83
CA GLU A 190 5.54 14.96 0.20
C GLU A 190 5.59 15.26 -1.32
N TYR A 191 4.43 15.40 -1.96
CA TYR A 191 4.30 15.74 -3.39
C TYR A 191 4.20 17.24 -3.64
N GLY A 192 4.30 18.08 -2.60
CA GLY A 192 4.16 19.54 -2.70
C GLY A 192 2.72 20.02 -2.88
N ALA A 193 1.73 19.17 -2.63
CA ALA A 193 0.31 19.54 -2.70
C ALA A 193 -0.22 19.94 -1.32
N THR A 194 -0.98 21.04 -1.26
CA THR A 194 -1.83 21.38 -0.11
C THR A 194 -3.11 20.55 -0.12
N ALA A 195 -3.81 20.54 1.01
CA ALA A 195 -5.03 19.77 1.21
C ALA A 195 -6.25 20.23 0.39
#